data_AF-A0A7S1SH40-F1
#
_entry.id   AF-A0A7S1SH40-F1
#
_cell.length_a   1.000
_cell.length_b   1.000
_cell.length_c   1.000
_cell.angle_alpha   90.00
_cell.angle_beta   90.00
_cell.angle_gamma   90.00
#
_symmetry.space_group_name_H-M   'P 1'
#
loop_
_entity.id
_entity.type
_entity.pdbx_description
1 polymer ?
#
loop_
_entity_poly.entity_id
_entity_poly.type
_entity_poly.pdbx_seq_one_letter_code
_entity_poly.pdbx_strand_id
1 'polypeptide(L)'
;MLTGEPRLVEKKVGSPVTAGTINYEGAIDVTATATGADSVLAGIGRLVVEAQSREAPVARLADKIAGRFCYGVMSASLATALFWSLAGATLFPQALEAVPGAEESAAGIMLSLKLAIDVLVVACPCALGLATPTAVLVASSAAAKQGLLVRGGDVLERLAAVDTVVLDKTGTLTMGKMTVSRVEPLLAGADEQQVLARAAEAEVTTRHPIADAVVAAAERGGWRAERAPAASSSLTVPGCGVTAILDGRKVAVGTHAWVAVQAGVPLAADAHRQQPTDTTGTQVWVGEEGAGLLGSITFTDVLRPDSVSTVAQLQRNGTRVMLMSGDSPTVAAEVAAECGIAASDAFGGMSPADKEAAVRALCEGGSTVAMVGDGINDAPALAAAHVGVALQGGMEVAGE
;
A
#
# COMPACT_ATOMS: atom_id res chain seq x y z
N MET A 1 -5.38 -10.92 -4.11
CA MET A 1 -6.44 -9.93 -3.79
C MET A 1 -6.65 -9.73 -2.30
N LEU A 2 -6.59 -10.71 -1.40
CA LEU A 2 -6.69 -10.43 0.05
C LEU A 2 -5.38 -10.57 0.84
N THR A 3 -4.43 -11.35 0.34
CA THR A 3 -3.18 -11.67 1.05
C THR A 3 -1.96 -10.90 0.53
N GLY A 4 -2.04 -10.27 -0.63
CA GLY A 4 -0.90 -9.62 -1.31
C GLY A 4 0.00 -10.61 -2.03
N GLU A 5 -0.26 -11.91 -1.85
CA GLU A 5 0.60 -12.96 -2.32
C GLU A 5 0.26 -13.34 -3.76
N PRO A 6 1.25 -13.39 -4.67
CA PRO A 6 1.08 -13.89 -6.03
C PRO A 6 0.95 -15.42 -6.08
N ARG A 7 1.25 -16.13 -4.99
CA ARG A 7 1.19 -17.59 -4.91
C ARG A 7 -0.23 -18.08 -4.60
N LEU A 8 -0.71 -19.06 -5.37
CA LEU A 8 -1.97 -19.73 -5.08
C LEU A 8 -1.86 -20.60 -3.81
N VAL A 9 -2.90 -20.60 -3.00
CA VAL A 9 -2.97 -21.38 -1.75
C VAL A 9 -3.88 -22.58 -1.95
N GLU A 10 -3.36 -23.79 -1.71
CA GLU A 10 -4.15 -25.03 -1.78
C GLU A 10 -5.27 -25.02 -0.71
N LYS A 11 -6.47 -25.45 -1.12
CA LYS A 11 -7.64 -25.59 -0.23
C LYS A 11 -8.13 -27.04 -0.24
N LYS A 12 -8.22 -27.63 0.96
CA LYS A 12 -8.75 -28.98 1.20
C LYS A 12 -10.07 -28.90 1.97
N VAL A 13 -10.80 -30.01 2.06
CA VAL A 13 -12.01 -30.10 2.90
C VAL A 13 -11.70 -29.60 4.32
N GLY A 14 -12.52 -28.67 4.82
CA GLY A 14 -12.34 -28.02 6.12
C GLY A 14 -11.42 -26.79 6.11
N SER A 15 -10.76 -26.47 4.98
CA SER A 15 -9.96 -25.25 4.86
C SER A 15 -10.87 -24.01 4.81
N PRO A 16 -10.53 -22.92 5.52
CA PRO A 16 -11.26 -21.68 5.38
C PRO A 16 -11.00 -21.05 4.00
N VAL A 17 -12.05 -20.52 3.40
CA VAL A 17 -12.01 -19.71 2.18
C VAL A 17 -12.65 -18.36 2.46
N THR A 18 -12.18 -17.32 1.78
CA THR A 18 -12.60 -15.94 2.06
C THR A 18 -13.38 -15.39 0.87
N ALA A 19 -14.50 -14.71 1.13
CA ALA A 19 -15.24 -14.03 0.08
C ALA A 19 -14.32 -13.01 -0.64
N GLY A 20 -14.40 -12.96 -1.98
CA GLY A 20 -13.53 -12.13 -2.82
C GLY A 20 -12.27 -12.82 -3.36
N THR A 21 -11.95 -14.05 -2.93
CA THR A 21 -10.87 -14.83 -3.58
C THR A 21 -11.35 -15.48 -4.87
N ILE A 22 -10.45 -15.63 -5.85
CA ILE A 22 -10.72 -16.30 -7.12
C ILE A 22 -10.41 -17.79 -6.98
N ASN A 23 -11.36 -18.64 -7.36
CA ASN A 23 -11.11 -20.07 -7.52
C ASN A 23 -10.49 -20.32 -8.90
N TYR A 24 -9.29 -20.89 -8.92
CA TYR A 24 -8.56 -21.17 -10.15
C TYR A 24 -8.86 -22.56 -10.71
N GLU A 25 -8.98 -23.57 -9.85
CA GLU A 25 -9.01 -24.98 -10.27
C GLU A 25 -10.05 -25.80 -9.50
N GLY A 26 -10.80 -26.61 -10.25
CA GLY A 26 -11.80 -27.53 -9.70
C GLY A 26 -13.09 -26.85 -9.23
N ALA A 27 -14.18 -27.59 -9.25
CA ALA A 27 -15.41 -27.16 -8.58
C ALA A 27 -15.26 -27.38 -7.07
N ILE A 28 -15.71 -26.41 -6.28
CA ILE A 28 -15.71 -26.51 -4.82
C ILE A 28 -17.13 -26.27 -4.29
N ASP A 29 -17.51 -27.05 -3.28
CA ASP A 29 -18.68 -26.78 -2.46
C ASP A 29 -18.22 -26.07 -1.19
N VAL A 30 -18.84 -24.93 -0.89
CA VAL A 30 -18.46 -24.07 0.23
C VAL A 30 -19.64 -23.84 1.16
N THR A 31 -19.41 -24.05 2.45
CA THR A 31 -20.37 -23.69 3.51
C THR A 31 -20.08 -22.26 3.95
N ALA A 32 -21.07 -21.37 3.82
CA ALA A 32 -20.93 -20.00 4.29
C ALA A 32 -20.89 -19.96 5.83
N THR A 33 -19.74 -19.58 6.39
CA THR A 33 -19.54 -19.42 7.85
C THR A 33 -19.77 -17.98 8.32
N ALA A 34 -19.61 -17.00 7.43
CA ALA A 34 -19.91 -15.59 7.66
C ALA A 34 -20.48 -14.97 6.38
N THR A 35 -21.51 -14.14 6.49
CA THR A 35 -22.21 -13.52 5.36
C THR A 35 -22.45 -12.03 5.59
N GLY A 36 -22.59 -11.27 4.51
CA GLY A 36 -22.91 -9.84 4.57
C GLY A 36 -21.91 -9.06 5.43
N ALA A 37 -22.42 -8.42 6.48
CA ALA A 37 -21.66 -7.58 7.40
C ALA A 37 -20.57 -8.34 8.19
N ASP A 38 -20.73 -9.64 8.40
CA ASP A 38 -19.76 -10.43 9.17
C ASP A 38 -18.63 -10.99 8.29
N SER A 39 -18.65 -10.71 6.98
CA SER A 39 -17.59 -11.12 6.06
C SER A 39 -16.29 -10.35 6.30
N VAL A 40 -15.16 -10.97 5.92
CA VAL A 40 -13.83 -10.32 5.99
C VAL A 40 -13.79 -9.03 5.17
N LEU A 41 -14.39 -9.03 3.98
CA LEU A 41 -14.51 -7.83 3.13
C LEU A 41 -15.29 -6.71 3.81
N ALA A 42 -16.44 -7.03 4.45
CA ALA A 42 -17.20 -6.03 5.20
C ALA A 42 -16.44 -5.53 6.44
N GLY A 43 -15.61 -6.38 7.06
CA GLY A 43 -14.66 -5.99 8.10
C GLY A 43 -13.64 -4.98 7.60
N ILE A 44 -13.01 -5.24 6.44
CA ILE A 44 -12.09 -4.30 5.79
C ILE A 44 -12.81 -2.99 5.47
N GLY A 45 -14.01 -3.03 4.90
CA GLY A 45 -14.82 -1.84 4.63
C GLY A 45 -15.11 -1.01 5.87
N ARG A 46 -15.47 -1.64 7.00
CA ARG A 46 -15.64 -0.92 8.29
C ARG A 46 -14.36 -0.23 8.74
N LEU A 47 -13.23 -0.93 8.69
CA LEU A 47 -11.94 -0.36 9.09
C LEU A 47 -11.56 0.84 8.20
N VAL A 48 -11.82 0.76 6.90
CA VAL A 48 -11.60 1.85 5.94
C VAL A 48 -12.52 3.05 6.24
N VAL A 49 -13.82 2.81 6.46
CA VAL A 49 -14.78 3.89 6.77
C VAL A 49 -14.46 4.56 8.10
N GLU A 50 -14.11 3.78 9.14
CA GLU A 50 -13.73 4.31 10.45
C GLU A 50 -12.48 5.20 10.33
N ALA A 51 -11.49 4.80 9.53
CA ALA A 51 -10.29 5.58 9.28
C ALA A 51 -10.54 6.85 8.46
N GLN A 52 -11.40 6.79 7.44
CA GLN A 52 -11.71 7.93 6.56
C GLN A 52 -12.58 9.00 7.23
N SER A 53 -13.31 8.65 8.29
CA SER A 53 -14.19 9.59 9.02
C SER A 53 -13.45 10.67 9.85
N ARG A 54 -12.13 10.78 9.71
CA ARG A 54 -11.30 11.70 10.50
C ARG A 54 -11.30 13.12 9.91
N GLU A 55 -11.63 14.10 10.76
CA GLU A 55 -11.57 15.52 10.38
C GLU A 55 -10.14 16.07 10.27
N ALA A 56 -9.99 17.10 9.43
CA ALA A 56 -8.74 17.80 9.12
C ALA A 56 -8.15 18.64 10.28
N PRO A 57 -6.83 18.57 10.55
CA PRO A 57 -6.18 19.37 11.60
C PRO A 57 -6.17 20.89 11.41
N VAL A 58 -5.97 21.45 10.21
CA VAL A 58 -5.87 22.93 10.05
C VAL A 58 -7.22 23.63 10.10
N ALA A 59 -8.31 22.99 9.68
CA ALA A 59 -9.66 23.51 9.96
C ALA A 59 -9.83 23.77 11.47
N ARG A 60 -9.36 22.82 12.30
CA ARG A 60 -9.32 22.98 13.76
C ARG A 60 -8.36 24.07 14.24
N LEU A 61 -7.28 24.38 13.52
CA LEU A 61 -6.36 25.47 13.89
C LEU A 61 -7.03 26.84 13.68
N ALA A 62 -7.69 27.04 12.54
CA ALA A 62 -8.48 28.24 12.29
C ALA A 62 -9.58 28.38 13.35
N ASP A 63 -10.30 27.30 13.67
CA ASP A 63 -11.35 27.31 14.71
C ASP A 63 -10.79 27.58 16.12
N LYS A 64 -9.64 26.98 16.46
CA LYS A 64 -8.98 27.16 17.76
C LYS A 64 -8.43 28.58 17.95
N ILE A 65 -7.92 29.18 16.88
CA ILE A 65 -7.46 30.58 16.89
C ILE A 65 -8.66 31.53 16.90
N ALA A 66 -9.68 31.28 16.08
CA ALA A 66 -10.87 32.11 15.95
C ALA A 66 -11.59 32.31 17.29
N GLY A 67 -11.74 31.24 18.09
CA GLY A 67 -12.36 31.35 19.42
C GLY A 67 -11.60 32.30 20.36
N ARG A 68 -10.28 32.11 20.50
CA ARG A 68 -9.43 32.97 21.36
C ARG A 68 -9.32 34.40 20.83
N PHE A 69 -9.22 34.54 19.52
CA PHE A 69 -9.19 35.82 18.82
C PHE A 69 -10.48 36.60 19.04
N CYS A 70 -11.65 35.96 18.92
CA CYS A 70 -12.95 36.56 19.18
C CYS A 70 -13.04 37.13 20.60
N TYR A 71 -12.65 36.36 21.62
CA TYR A 71 -12.60 36.86 23.00
C TYR A 71 -11.66 38.05 23.17
N GLY A 72 -10.50 38.04 22.51
CA GLY A 72 -9.56 39.15 22.50
C GLY A 72 -10.16 40.43 21.90
N VAL A 73 -10.80 40.32 20.73
CA VAL A 73 -11.43 41.44 20.03
C VAL A 73 -12.63 41.98 20.83
N MET A 74 -13.47 41.10 21.40
CA MET A 74 -14.59 41.53 22.26
C MET A 74 -14.09 42.27 23.50
N SER A 75 -13.00 41.78 24.11
CA SER A 75 -12.39 42.45 25.27
C SER A 75 -11.81 43.81 24.91
N ALA A 76 -11.14 43.92 23.76
CA ALA A 76 -10.58 45.19 23.27
C ALA A 76 -11.69 46.19 22.89
N SER A 77 -12.77 45.73 22.26
CA SER A 77 -13.95 46.55 21.93
C SER A 77 -14.63 47.07 23.21
N LEU A 78 -14.82 46.21 24.23
CA LEU A 78 -15.36 46.61 25.53
C LEU A 78 -14.42 47.60 26.25
N ALA A 79 -13.12 47.35 26.26
CA ALA A 79 -12.14 48.26 26.85
C ALA A 79 -12.14 49.63 26.14
N THR A 80 -12.30 49.64 24.81
CA THR A 80 -12.43 50.86 24.02
C THR A 80 -13.70 51.64 24.40
N ALA A 81 -14.84 50.95 24.52
CA ALA A 81 -16.09 51.55 24.96
C ALA A 81 -16.00 52.15 26.38
N LEU A 82 -15.42 51.40 27.33
CA LEU A 82 -15.23 51.85 28.72
C LEU A 82 -14.26 53.03 28.81
N PHE A 83 -13.15 52.99 28.07
CA PHE A 83 -12.19 54.08 28.07
C PHE A 83 -12.83 55.38 27.56
N TRP A 84 -13.50 55.34 26.40
CA TRP A 84 -14.09 56.53 25.80
C TRP A 84 -15.32 57.07 26.56
N SER A 85 -16.08 56.19 27.23
CA SER A 85 -17.22 56.61 28.06
C SER A 85 -16.81 57.22 29.41
N LEU A 86 -15.71 56.75 30.03
CA LEU A 86 -15.32 57.17 31.39
C LEU A 86 -14.22 58.25 31.41
N ALA A 87 -13.25 58.19 30.51
CA ALA A 87 -12.04 59.02 30.57
C ALA A 87 -11.66 59.69 29.24
N GLY A 88 -11.96 59.06 28.10
CA GLY A 88 -11.53 59.55 26.78
C GLY A 88 -12.15 60.90 26.42
N ALA A 89 -13.43 61.11 26.77
CA ALA A 89 -14.13 62.37 26.54
C ALA A 89 -13.53 63.56 27.34
N THR A 90 -12.99 63.31 28.54
CA THR A 90 -12.41 64.36 29.40
C THR A 90 -10.93 64.60 29.11
N LEU A 91 -10.19 63.55 28.74
CA LEU A 91 -8.76 63.63 28.42
C LEU A 91 -8.49 64.16 27.00
N PHE A 92 -9.39 63.90 26.04
CA PHE A 92 -9.23 64.28 24.65
C PHE A 92 -10.49 64.99 24.10
N PRO A 93 -10.80 66.22 24.59
CA PRO A 93 -12.00 66.94 24.18
C PRO A 93 -12.05 67.24 22.67
N GLN A 94 -10.89 67.37 22.02
CA GLN A 94 -10.78 67.57 20.57
C GLN A 94 -11.32 66.38 19.74
N ALA A 95 -11.35 65.18 20.31
CA ALA A 95 -11.89 64.00 19.62
C ALA A 95 -13.44 64.01 19.53
N LEU A 96 -14.12 64.80 20.37
CA LEU A 96 -15.58 64.98 20.33
C LEU A 96 -16.03 65.86 19.17
N GLU A 97 -15.18 66.79 18.70
CA GLU A 97 -15.45 67.63 17.52
C GLU A 97 -15.62 66.81 16.23
N ALA A 98 -15.08 65.58 16.21
CA ALA A 98 -15.21 64.65 15.09
C ALA A 98 -16.59 63.97 15.00
N VAL A 99 -17.52 64.24 15.93
CA VAL A 99 -18.89 63.69 15.95
C VAL A 99 -19.92 64.82 15.74
N PRO A 100 -20.31 65.13 14.50
CA PRO A 100 -21.29 66.18 14.22
C PRO A 100 -22.70 65.76 14.67
N GLY A 101 -23.39 66.63 15.43
CA GLY A 101 -24.83 66.55 15.69
C GLY A 101 -25.28 65.85 16.99
N ALA A 102 -24.38 65.58 17.94
CA ALA A 102 -24.75 65.00 19.24
C ALA A 102 -24.87 66.08 20.34
N GLU A 103 -25.90 65.99 21.20
CA GLU A 103 -25.96 66.76 22.46
C GLU A 103 -24.70 66.45 23.31
N GLU A 104 -24.12 67.45 24.00
CA GLU A 104 -22.87 67.32 24.76
C GLU A 104 -22.87 66.12 25.73
N SER A 105 -24.04 65.80 26.30
CA SER A 105 -24.25 64.68 27.22
C SER A 105 -24.25 63.29 26.55
N ALA A 106 -24.57 63.21 25.25
CA ALA A 106 -24.67 61.96 24.49
C ALA A 106 -23.48 61.70 23.55
N ALA A 107 -22.69 62.74 23.25
CA ALA A 107 -21.56 62.69 22.32
C ALA A 107 -20.48 61.66 22.73
N GLY A 108 -20.16 61.56 24.03
CA GLY A 108 -19.20 60.59 24.55
C GLY A 108 -19.65 59.13 24.40
N ILE A 109 -20.94 58.87 24.64
CA ILE A 109 -21.53 57.53 24.47
C ILE A 109 -21.55 57.15 22.99
N MET A 110 -21.99 58.06 22.11
CA MET A 110 -22.00 57.83 20.66
C MET A 110 -20.59 57.58 20.11
N LEU A 111 -19.59 58.37 20.52
CA LEU A 111 -18.20 58.17 20.10
C LEU A 111 -17.65 56.83 20.59
N SER A 112 -17.89 56.49 21.86
CA SER A 112 -17.43 55.22 22.44
C SER A 112 -18.02 54.00 21.74
N LEU A 113 -19.31 54.04 21.39
CA LEU A 113 -19.99 52.98 20.66
C LEU A 113 -19.50 52.87 19.23
N LYS A 114 -19.31 54.01 18.54
CA LYS A 114 -18.75 54.06 17.18
C LYS A 114 -17.38 53.41 17.13
N LEU A 115 -16.46 53.81 18.01
CA LEU A 115 -15.11 53.26 18.05
C LEU A 115 -15.08 51.78 18.47
N ALA A 116 -15.97 51.36 19.38
CA ALA A 116 -16.11 49.96 19.73
C ALA A 116 -16.59 49.09 18.56
N ILE A 117 -17.52 49.60 17.74
CA ILE A 117 -17.97 48.96 16.50
C ILE A 117 -16.83 48.94 15.47
N ASP A 118 -16.10 50.04 15.31
CA ASP A 118 -14.95 50.12 14.38
C ASP A 118 -13.90 49.04 14.71
N VAL A 119 -13.60 48.83 16.00
CA VAL A 119 -12.71 47.75 16.46
C VAL A 119 -13.24 46.36 16.06
N LEU A 120 -14.54 46.11 16.22
CA LEU A 120 -15.16 44.83 15.82
C LEU A 120 -15.10 44.60 14.31
N VAL A 121 -15.40 45.64 13.53
CA VAL A 121 -15.46 45.57 12.06
C VAL A 121 -14.07 45.37 11.46
N VAL A 122 -13.08 46.14 11.92
CA VAL A 122 -11.69 46.07 11.41
C VAL A 122 -11.04 44.73 11.76
N ALA A 123 -11.41 44.12 12.89
CA ALA A 123 -10.83 42.87 13.34
C ALA A 123 -11.36 41.62 12.61
N CYS A 124 -12.40 41.73 11.76
CA CYS A 124 -12.99 40.58 11.09
C CYS A 124 -11.98 39.89 10.13
N PRO A 125 -11.57 38.62 10.37
CA PRO A 125 -10.50 37.98 9.62
C PRO A 125 -11.02 37.31 8.34
N CYS A 126 -11.69 38.07 7.46
CA CYS A 126 -12.34 37.54 6.25
C CYS A 126 -11.39 36.73 5.35
N ALA A 127 -10.13 37.14 5.23
CA ALA A 127 -9.12 36.47 4.41
C ALA A 127 -8.67 35.12 5.00
N LEU A 128 -8.70 34.97 6.33
CA LEU A 128 -8.22 33.78 7.01
C LEU A 128 -9.08 32.55 6.66
N GLY A 129 -10.40 32.74 6.52
CA GLY A 129 -11.34 31.66 6.18
C GLY A 129 -11.20 31.12 4.76
N LEU A 130 -10.60 31.89 3.83
CA LEU A 130 -10.42 31.48 2.44
C LEU A 130 -9.00 31.01 2.10
N ALA A 131 -8.01 31.32 2.95
CA ALA A 131 -6.61 31.00 2.71
C ALA A 131 -6.38 29.48 2.56
N THR A 132 -6.83 28.69 3.53
CA THR A 132 -6.62 27.23 3.54
C THR A 132 -7.36 26.52 2.39
N PRO A 133 -8.69 26.72 2.17
CA PRO A 133 -9.39 26.08 1.06
C PRO A 133 -8.77 26.41 -0.31
N THR A 134 -8.30 27.65 -0.50
CA THR A 134 -7.66 28.07 -1.76
C THR A 134 -6.32 27.37 -1.97
N ALA A 135 -5.49 27.28 -0.93
CA ALA A 135 -4.21 26.58 -0.98
C ALA A 135 -4.40 25.08 -1.29
N VAL A 136 -5.33 24.42 -0.58
CA VAL A 136 -5.66 23.01 -0.80
C VAL A 136 -6.16 22.77 -2.22
N LEU A 137 -7.04 23.64 -2.74
CA LEU A 137 -7.58 23.51 -4.10
C LEU A 137 -6.47 23.61 -5.17
N VAL A 138 -5.58 24.60 -5.04
CA VAL A 138 -4.47 24.79 -6.00
C VAL A 138 -3.48 23.63 -5.91
N ALA A 139 -3.13 23.19 -4.70
CA ALA A 139 -2.22 22.07 -4.48
C ALA A 139 -2.79 20.75 -5.03
N SER A 140 -4.05 20.44 -4.75
CA SER A 140 -4.72 19.25 -5.30
C SER A 140 -4.84 19.31 -6.82
N SER A 141 -5.08 20.48 -7.41
CA SER A 141 -5.09 20.66 -8.87
C SER A 141 -3.70 20.44 -9.49
N ALA A 142 -2.64 20.93 -8.83
CA ALA A 142 -1.26 20.72 -9.26
C ALA A 142 -0.86 19.24 -9.15
N ALA A 143 -1.21 18.56 -8.06
CA ALA A 143 -0.98 17.14 -7.85
C ALA A 143 -1.68 16.29 -8.92
N ALA A 144 -2.95 16.58 -9.21
CA ALA A 144 -3.73 15.86 -10.22
C ALA A 144 -3.09 15.96 -11.62
N LYS A 145 -2.51 17.12 -11.99
CA LYS A 145 -1.76 17.29 -13.25
C LYS A 145 -0.50 16.44 -13.33
N GLN A 146 0.03 15.99 -12.19
CA GLN A 146 1.16 15.08 -12.09
C GLN A 146 0.74 13.61 -11.86
N GLY A 147 -0.56 13.30 -11.99
CA GLY A 147 -1.08 11.94 -11.80
C GLY A 147 -1.27 11.54 -10.33
N LEU A 148 -1.20 12.48 -9.40
CA LEU A 148 -1.43 12.24 -7.97
C LEU A 148 -2.86 12.66 -7.61
N LEU A 149 -3.69 11.69 -7.23
CA LEU A 149 -5.05 11.95 -6.76
C LEU A 149 -5.06 12.08 -5.24
N VAL A 150 -5.36 13.28 -4.74
CA VAL A 150 -5.46 13.56 -3.30
C VAL A 150 -6.93 13.46 -2.89
N ARG A 151 -7.22 12.57 -1.93
CA ARG A 151 -8.56 12.43 -1.34
C ARG A 151 -8.52 12.89 0.11
N GLY A 152 -9.28 13.94 0.43
CA GLY A 152 -9.28 14.56 1.75
C GLY A 152 -8.41 15.83 1.82
N GLY A 153 -8.94 16.88 2.45
CA GLY A 153 -8.25 18.17 2.56
C GLY A 153 -7.06 18.14 3.54
N ASP A 154 -7.03 17.18 4.46
CA ASP A 154 -6.01 17.03 5.50
C ASP A 154 -4.80 16.21 5.06
N VAL A 155 -4.94 15.43 3.99
CA VAL A 155 -3.87 14.55 3.51
C VAL A 155 -2.63 15.35 3.11
N LEU A 156 -2.80 16.50 2.46
CA LEU A 156 -1.67 17.36 2.08
C LEU A 156 -0.90 17.88 3.31
N GLU A 157 -1.62 18.20 4.38
CA GLU A 157 -1.05 18.71 5.63
C GLU A 157 -0.28 17.62 6.35
N ARG A 158 -0.89 16.44 6.49
CA ARG A 158 -0.26 15.28 7.14
C ARG A 158 0.94 14.81 6.34
N LEU A 159 0.84 14.78 5.01
CA LEU A 159 1.93 14.38 4.12
C LEU A 159 3.17 15.27 4.31
N ALA A 160 2.99 16.57 4.57
CA ALA A 160 4.09 17.49 4.88
C ALA A 160 4.78 17.19 6.22
N ALA A 161 4.11 16.50 7.15
CA ALA A 161 4.63 16.12 8.46
C ALA A 161 5.14 14.68 8.51
N VAL A 162 5.04 13.90 7.43
CA VAL A 162 5.46 12.49 7.38
C VAL A 162 6.95 12.37 7.64
N ASP A 163 7.29 11.59 8.67
CA ASP A 163 8.67 11.26 9.05
C ASP A 163 9.01 9.79 8.75
N THR A 164 8.00 8.94 8.58
CA THR A 164 8.17 7.50 8.38
C THR A 164 7.30 7.01 7.23
N VAL A 165 7.91 6.35 6.25
CA VAL A 165 7.22 5.73 5.11
C VAL A 165 7.36 4.21 5.23
N VAL A 166 6.22 3.53 5.32
CA VAL A 166 6.11 2.07 5.29
C VAL A 166 5.71 1.67 3.87
N LEU A 167 6.53 0.83 3.25
CA LEU A 167 6.32 0.32 1.90
C LEU A 167 5.87 -1.13 1.99
N ASP A 168 4.81 -1.47 1.28
CA ASP A 168 4.56 -2.87 0.92
C ASP A 168 5.60 -3.35 -0.11
N LYS A 169 5.81 -4.66 -0.18
CA LYS A 169 6.70 -5.25 -1.18
C LYS A 169 5.97 -5.46 -2.52
N THR A 170 4.96 -6.32 -2.54
CA THR A 170 4.38 -6.87 -3.78
C THR A 170 3.53 -5.82 -4.49
N GLY A 171 3.88 -5.49 -5.73
CA GLY A 171 3.15 -4.48 -6.51
C GLY A 171 3.43 -3.04 -6.08
N THR A 172 4.19 -2.83 -5.01
CA THR A 172 4.65 -1.53 -4.52
C THR A 172 6.12 -1.30 -4.86
N LEU A 173 7.05 -1.91 -4.11
CA LEU A 173 8.48 -1.89 -4.49
C LEU A 173 8.77 -2.74 -5.72
N THR A 174 7.94 -3.74 -5.96
CA THR A 174 8.05 -4.64 -7.10
C THR A 174 6.95 -4.39 -8.13
N MET A 175 7.11 -4.97 -9.31
CA MET A 175 6.13 -4.91 -10.39
C MET A 175 4.91 -5.82 -10.14
N GLY A 176 4.95 -6.69 -9.12
CA GLY A 176 3.91 -7.69 -8.86
C GLY A 176 3.85 -8.78 -9.93
N LYS A 177 4.97 -9.01 -10.63
CA LYS A 177 5.08 -9.94 -11.75
C LYS A 177 6.22 -10.89 -11.49
N MET A 178 5.88 -12.17 -11.35
CA MET A 178 6.86 -13.25 -11.24
C MET A 178 7.69 -13.35 -12.51
N THR A 179 9.01 -13.42 -12.36
CA THR A 179 9.94 -13.64 -13.47
C THR A 179 10.94 -14.72 -13.10
N VAL A 180 11.37 -15.50 -14.08
CA VAL A 180 12.48 -16.44 -13.89
C VAL A 180 13.77 -15.65 -13.65
N SER A 181 14.34 -15.84 -12.47
CA SER A 181 15.61 -15.25 -12.04
C SER A 181 16.79 -16.17 -12.30
N ARG A 182 16.59 -17.48 -12.10
CA ARG A 182 17.65 -18.48 -12.18
C ARG A 182 17.09 -19.83 -12.60
N VAL A 183 17.88 -20.57 -13.37
CA VAL A 183 17.60 -21.95 -13.76
C VAL A 183 18.83 -22.78 -13.41
N GLU A 184 18.66 -23.88 -12.69
CA GLU A 184 19.75 -24.77 -12.32
C GLU A 184 19.51 -26.16 -12.92
N PRO A 185 20.19 -26.50 -14.02
CA PRO A 185 20.17 -27.86 -14.56
C PRO A 185 20.84 -28.84 -13.59
N LEU A 186 20.24 -30.02 -13.40
CA LEU A 186 20.74 -31.09 -12.52
C LEU A 186 21.48 -32.19 -13.27
N LEU A 187 21.15 -32.40 -14.55
CA LEU A 187 21.79 -33.39 -15.39
C LEU A 187 23.10 -32.83 -15.96
N ALA A 188 24.16 -33.63 -15.90
CA ALA A 188 25.46 -33.24 -16.44
C ALA A 188 25.36 -33.00 -17.97
N GLY A 189 25.63 -31.76 -18.39
CA GLY A 189 25.53 -31.35 -19.80
C GLY A 189 24.14 -30.88 -20.24
N ALA A 190 23.17 -30.79 -19.33
CA ALA A 190 21.88 -30.16 -19.62
C ALA A 190 22.01 -28.63 -19.66
N ASP A 191 21.34 -28.03 -20.63
CA ASP A 191 21.29 -26.58 -20.82
C ASP A 191 20.10 -25.97 -20.06
N GLU A 192 20.25 -24.76 -19.52
CA GLU A 192 19.18 -23.98 -18.89
C GLU A 192 17.98 -23.84 -19.82
N GLN A 193 18.23 -23.66 -21.13
CA GLN A 193 17.17 -23.55 -22.13
C GLN A 193 16.37 -24.85 -22.30
N GLN A 194 16.99 -26.02 -22.10
CA GLN A 194 16.29 -27.31 -22.19
C GLN A 194 15.36 -27.50 -21.00
N VAL A 195 15.80 -27.14 -19.80
CA VAL A 195 14.95 -27.18 -18.59
C VAL A 195 13.76 -26.23 -18.75
N LEU A 196 14.01 -25.00 -19.22
CA LEU A 196 12.97 -24.01 -19.48
C LEU A 196 11.98 -24.45 -20.57
N ALA A 197 12.48 -24.99 -21.68
CA ALA A 197 11.63 -25.48 -22.76
C ALA A 197 10.71 -26.60 -22.26
N ARG A 198 11.27 -27.59 -21.55
CA ARG A 198 10.45 -28.69 -21.00
C ARG A 198 9.44 -28.21 -19.97
N ALA A 199 9.80 -27.26 -19.11
CA ALA A 199 8.87 -26.67 -18.18
C ALA A 199 7.75 -25.91 -18.92
N ALA A 200 8.09 -25.11 -19.93
CA ALA A 200 7.13 -24.35 -20.71
C ALA A 200 6.17 -25.25 -21.48
N GLU A 201 6.63 -26.37 -22.04
CA GLU A 201 5.78 -27.35 -22.70
C GLU A 201 4.75 -27.98 -21.75
N ALA A 202 5.13 -28.23 -20.49
CA ALA A 202 4.21 -28.75 -19.48
C ALA A 202 3.25 -27.67 -18.94
N GLU A 203 3.67 -26.40 -18.93
CA GLU A 203 2.95 -25.29 -18.34
C GLU A 203 2.08 -24.51 -19.35
N VAL A 204 2.24 -24.70 -20.67
CA VAL A 204 1.57 -23.88 -21.71
C VAL A 204 0.04 -23.87 -21.63
N THR A 205 -0.57 -24.90 -21.04
CA THR A 205 -2.03 -25.01 -20.92
C THR A 205 -2.60 -24.56 -19.57
N THR A 206 -1.75 -24.22 -18.59
CA THR A 206 -2.22 -23.73 -17.28
C THR A 206 -2.28 -22.21 -17.25
N ARG A 207 -3.00 -21.67 -16.25
CA ARG A 207 -3.21 -20.23 -16.04
C ARG A 207 -2.57 -19.74 -14.73
N HIS A 208 -1.58 -20.46 -14.23
CA HIS A 208 -0.88 -20.10 -13.02
C HIS A 208 0.14 -18.97 -13.29
N PRO A 209 0.31 -17.95 -12.41
CA PRO A 209 1.30 -16.88 -12.61
C PRO A 209 2.75 -17.38 -12.83
N ILE A 210 3.10 -18.51 -12.21
CA ILE A 210 4.39 -19.21 -12.43
C ILE A 210 4.49 -19.73 -13.87
N ALA A 211 3.42 -20.29 -14.42
CA ALA A 211 3.39 -20.78 -15.79
C ALA A 211 3.65 -19.67 -16.80
N ASP A 212 2.97 -18.52 -16.62
CA ASP A 212 3.18 -17.33 -17.45
C ASP A 212 4.65 -16.88 -17.40
N ALA A 213 5.27 -16.93 -16.22
CA ALA A 213 6.68 -16.58 -16.04
C ALA A 213 7.63 -17.57 -16.73
N VAL A 214 7.35 -18.87 -16.68
CA VAL A 214 8.12 -19.93 -17.36
C VAL A 214 8.01 -19.77 -18.88
N VAL A 215 6.78 -19.66 -19.40
CA VAL A 215 6.52 -19.50 -20.83
C VAL A 215 7.22 -18.25 -21.37
N ALA A 216 7.07 -17.11 -20.70
CA ALA A 216 7.74 -15.87 -21.08
C ALA A 216 9.28 -15.96 -21.01
N ALA A 217 9.83 -16.73 -20.08
CA ALA A 217 11.28 -16.97 -20.00
C ALA A 217 11.78 -17.88 -21.13
N ALA A 218 11.06 -18.96 -21.44
CA ALA A 218 11.38 -19.86 -22.54
C ALA A 218 11.29 -19.13 -23.90
N GLU A 219 10.28 -18.29 -24.10
CA GLU A 219 10.13 -17.50 -25.34
C GLU A 219 11.27 -16.52 -25.58
N ARG A 220 11.80 -15.89 -24.51
CA ARG A 220 13.00 -15.06 -24.56
C ARG A 220 14.25 -15.88 -24.92
N GLY A 221 14.31 -17.14 -24.49
CA GLY A 221 15.34 -18.11 -24.84
C GLY A 221 15.25 -18.68 -26.27
N GLY A 222 14.23 -18.29 -27.06
CA GLY A 222 14.05 -18.75 -28.43
C GLY A 222 13.11 -19.95 -28.59
N TRP A 223 12.54 -20.47 -27.50
CA TRP A 223 11.43 -21.41 -27.56
C TRP A 223 10.16 -20.68 -28.05
N ARG A 224 9.19 -21.43 -28.57
CA ARG A 224 7.94 -20.88 -29.15
C ARG A 224 6.79 -21.81 -28.81
N ALA A 225 5.72 -21.26 -28.23
CA ALA A 225 4.56 -22.03 -27.79
C ALA A 225 3.92 -22.83 -28.93
N GLU A 226 3.96 -22.34 -30.17
CA GLU A 226 3.43 -23.04 -31.35
C GLU A 226 4.22 -24.30 -31.72
N ARG A 227 5.44 -24.44 -31.18
CA ARG A 227 6.29 -25.63 -31.37
C ARG A 227 6.20 -26.60 -30.20
N ALA A 228 5.45 -26.26 -29.14
CA ALA A 228 5.25 -27.16 -28.02
C ALA A 228 4.55 -28.44 -28.51
N PRO A 229 5.00 -29.64 -28.08
CA PRO A 229 4.26 -30.85 -28.35
C PRO A 229 2.86 -30.75 -27.72
N ALA A 230 1.84 -31.20 -28.45
CA ALA A 230 0.49 -31.25 -27.90
C ALA A 230 0.47 -32.23 -26.72
N ALA A 231 0.23 -31.71 -25.52
CA ALA A 231 0.09 -32.55 -24.34
C ALA A 231 -1.14 -33.46 -24.51
N SER A 232 -0.94 -34.77 -24.45
CA SER A 232 -2.04 -35.74 -24.55
C SER A 232 -2.91 -35.76 -23.29
N SER A 233 -2.34 -35.36 -22.16
CA SER A 233 -3.06 -34.99 -20.95
C SER A 233 -2.26 -33.96 -20.17
N SER A 234 -2.96 -33.13 -19.41
CA SER A 234 -2.39 -32.20 -18.43
C SER A 234 -3.23 -32.26 -17.16
N LEU A 235 -2.57 -32.31 -16.01
CA LEU A 235 -3.20 -32.31 -14.69
C LEU A 235 -2.41 -31.38 -13.77
N THR A 236 -3.07 -30.31 -13.33
CA THR A 236 -2.59 -29.52 -12.21
C THR A 236 -3.07 -30.12 -10.90
N VAL A 237 -2.16 -30.23 -9.94
CA VAL A 237 -2.43 -30.61 -8.56
C VAL A 237 -2.16 -29.38 -7.69
N PRO A 238 -3.21 -28.74 -7.16
CA PRO A 238 -3.08 -27.56 -6.29
C PRO A 238 -2.07 -27.78 -5.15
N GLY A 239 -1.23 -26.79 -4.89
CA GLY A 239 -0.18 -26.86 -3.86
C GLY A 239 1.04 -27.73 -4.23
N CYS A 240 0.96 -28.51 -5.30
CA CYS A 240 2.03 -29.39 -5.76
C CYS A 240 2.66 -28.88 -7.06
N GLY A 241 1.90 -28.80 -8.15
CA GLY A 241 2.44 -28.49 -9.47
C GLY A 241 1.59 -29.03 -10.62
N VAL A 242 2.13 -29.01 -11.84
CA VAL A 242 1.50 -29.55 -13.04
C VAL A 242 2.24 -30.78 -13.55
N THR A 243 1.49 -31.71 -14.11
CA THR A 243 2.01 -32.81 -14.93
C THR A 243 1.42 -32.74 -16.33
N ALA A 244 2.23 -33.02 -17.35
CA ALA A 244 1.79 -33.14 -18.72
C ALA A 244 2.40 -34.38 -19.38
N ILE A 245 1.65 -35.06 -20.25
CA ILE A 245 2.18 -36.16 -21.06
C ILE A 245 2.60 -35.62 -22.43
N LEU A 246 3.91 -35.47 -22.60
CA LEU A 246 4.58 -34.94 -23.79
C LEU A 246 5.36 -36.08 -24.47
N ASP A 247 5.12 -36.32 -25.76
CA ASP A 247 5.77 -37.40 -26.52
C ASP A 247 5.69 -38.79 -25.86
N GLY A 248 4.58 -39.05 -25.14
CA GLY A 248 4.35 -40.30 -24.41
C GLY A 248 5.10 -40.42 -23.08
N ARG A 249 5.78 -39.37 -22.62
CA ARG A 249 6.45 -39.32 -21.31
C ARG A 249 5.79 -38.29 -20.41
N LYS A 250 5.73 -38.58 -19.11
CA LYS A 250 5.23 -37.63 -18.13
C LYS A 250 6.32 -36.62 -17.75
N VAL A 251 6.03 -35.35 -17.96
CA VAL A 251 6.83 -34.21 -17.46
C VAL A 251 6.08 -33.56 -16.30
N ALA A 252 6.80 -33.21 -15.24
CA ALA A 252 6.25 -32.61 -14.03
C ALA A 252 7.00 -31.32 -13.68
N VAL A 253 6.24 -30.27 -13.33
CA VAL A 253 6.77 -28.99 -12.84
C VAL A 253 6.08 -28.68 -11.51
N GLY A 254 6.83 -28.43 -10.43
CA GLY A 254 6.21 -28.23 -9.11
C GLY A 254 7.16 -28.28 -7.92
N THR A 255 6.63 -28.59 -6.74
CA THR A 255 7.42 -28.74 -5.52
C THR A 255 8.36 -29.96 -5.60
N HIS A 256 9.56 -29.83 -5.04
CA HIS A 256 10.63 -30.82 -5.14
C HIS A 256 10.17 -32.26 -4.86
N ALA A 257 9.59 -32.50 -3.68
CA ALA A 257 9.20 -33.83 -3.25
C ALA A 257 8.13 -34.45 -4.17
N TRP A 258 7.24 -33.63 -4.71
CA TRP A 258 6.20 -34.11 -5.61
C TRP A 258 6.75 -34.43 -6.99
N VAL A 259 7.61 -33.56 -7.56
CA VAL A 259 8.23 -33.76 -8.87
C VAL A 259 9.13 -34.99 -8.87
N ALA A 260 9.91 -35.22 -7.80
CA ALA A 260 10.75 -36.41 -7.67
C ALA A 260 9.94 -37.71 -7.79
N VAL A 261 8.76 -37.77 -7.16
CA VAL A 261 7.84 -38.91 -7.27
C VAL A 261 7.30 -39.06 -8.69
N GLN A 262 6.88 -37.97 -9.33
CA GLN A 262 6.34 -38.02 -10.70
C GLN A 262 7.39 -38.40 -11.75
N ALA A 263 8.65 -38.01 -11.55
CA ALA A 263 9.77 -38.35 -12.42
C ALA A 263 10.33 -39.77 -12.20
N GLY A 264 9.84 -40.49 -11.18
CA GLY A 264 10.29 -41.84 -10.84
C GLY A 264 11.63 -41.88 -10.09
N VAL A 265 12.01 -40.81 -9.41
CA VAL A 265 13.23 -40.73 -8.60
C VAL A 265 12.97 -41.27 -7.19
N PRO A 266 13.72 -42.27 -6.70
CA PRO A 266 13.56 -42.76 -5.34
C PRO A 266 13.94 -41.68 -4.32
N LEU A 267 13.03 -41.34 -3.39
CA LEU A 267 13.25 -40.33 -2.33
C LEU A 267 14.55 -40.52 -1.54
N ALA A 268 15.04 -41.75 -1.40
CA ALA A 268 16.31 -42.05 -0.72
C ALA A 268 17.56 -41.53 -1.47
N ALA A 269 17.50 -41.42 -2.80
CA ALA A 269 18.57 -40.84 -3.62
C ALA A 269 18.53 -39.30 -3.65
N ASP A 270 17.40 -38.70 -3.26
CA ASP A 270 17.21 -37.24 -3.15
C ASP A 270 17.42 -36.70 -1.73
N ALA A 271 17.60 -37.55 -0.72
CA ALA A 271 17.79 -37.12 0.68
C ALA A 271 19.02 -36.23 0.91
N HIS A 272 20.02 -36.27 0.01
CA HIS A 272 21.19 -35.39 0.02
C HIS A 272 21.05 -34.12 -0.84
N ARG A 273 20.02 -34.03 -1.68
CA ARG A 273 19.62 -32.81 -2.40
C ARG A 273 18.59 -32.09 -1.56
N GLN A 274 19.05 -31.58 -0.42
CA GLN A 274 18.24 -30.64 0.37
C GLN A 274 17.87 -29.47 -0.55
N GLN A 275 16.59 -29.06 -0.51
CA GLN A 275 16.19 -27.73 -0.95
C GLN A 275 17.25 -26.75 -0.43
N PRO A 276 17.88 -25.93 -1.28
CA PRO A 276 18.61 -24.79 -0.77
C PRO A 276 17.59 -24.02 0.07
N THR A 277 17.72 -24.08 1.39
CA THR A 277 16.86 -23.32 2.32
C THR A 277 17.09 -21.82 2.18
N ASP A 278 18.01 -21.43 1.29
CA ASP A 278 18.61 -20.11 1.14
C ASP A 278 18.51 -19.57 -0.31
N THR A 279 17.69 -20.18 -1.18
CA THR A 279 17.42 -19.55 -2.49
C THR A 279 16.36 -18.47 -2.36
N THR A 280 16.77 -17.25 -2.67
CA THR A 280 15.96 -16.04 -2.81
C THR A 280 14.84 -16.25 -3.82
N GLY A 281 13.57 -16.26 -3.38
CA GLY A 281 12.40 -16.38 -4.26
C GLY A 281 11.72 -17.75 -4.27
N THR A 282 10.70 -17.90 -5.13
CA THR A 282 9.91 -19.14 -5.23
C THR A 282 10.66 -20.13 -6.11
N GLN A 283 11.05 -21.30 -5.60
CA GLN A 283 11.69 -22.34 -6.41
C GLN A 283 10.69 -23.44 -6.79
N VAL A 284 10.65 -23.81 -8.07
CA VAL A 284 9.98 -25.03 -8.56
C VAL A 284 11.00 -25.94 -9.22
N TRP A 285 10.64 -27.20 -9.35
CA TRP A 285 11.47 -28.27 -9.91
C TRP A 285 10.84 -28.81 -11.17
N VAL A 286 11.67 -29.30 -12.08
CA VAL A 286 11.27 -29.89 -13.36
C VAL A 286 11.79 -31.31 -13.42
N GLY A 287 10.94 -32.26 -13.79
CA GLY A 287 11.30 -33.66 -13.92
C GLY A 287 10.61 -34.34 -15.09
N GLU A 288 11.23 -35.38 -15.65
CA GLU A 288 10.67 -36.20 -16.72
C GLU A 288 10.78 -37.69 -16.34
N GLU A 289 9.69 -38.44 -16.54
CA GLU A 289 9.64 -39.88 -16.31
C GLU A 289 10.71 -40.61 -17.12
N GLY A 290 11.56 -41.37 -16.42
CA GLY A 290 12.69 -42.10 -17.01
C GLY A 290 13.98 -41.30 -17.14
N ALA A 291 13.94 -39.96 -17.09
CA ALA A 291 15.12 -39.09 -17.07
C ALA A 291 15.47 -38.58 -15.66
N GLY A 292 14.48 -38.54 -14.75
CA GLY A 292 14.63 -38.03 -13.40
C GLY A 292 14.47 -36.51 -13.31
N LEU A 293 15.05 -35.89 -12.29
CA LEU A 293 15.03 -34.43 -12.10
C LEU A 293 15.92 -33.76 -13.16
N LEU A 294 15.33 -32.86 -13.94
CA LEU A 294 16.02 -32.11 -14.99
C LEU A 294 16.71 -30.86 -14.43
N GLY A 295 16.05 -30.16 -13.51
CA GLY A 295 16.56 -28.92 -12.93
C GLY A 295 15.58 -28.23 -11.98
N SER A 296 15.99 -27.07 -11.46
CA SER A 296 15.16 -26.15 -10.70
C SER A 296 15.01 -24.81 -11.43
N ILE A 297 13.91 -24.11 -11.19
CA ILE A 297 13.64 -22.76 -11.71
C ILE A 297 13.25 -21.90 -10.52
N THR A 298 13.96 -20.79 -10.32
CA THR A 298 13.71 -19.83 -9.24
C THR A 298 13.04 -18.57 -9.80
N PHE A 299 11.91 -18.20 -9.22
CA PHE A 299 11.15 -17.00 -9.57
C PHE A 299 11.35 -15.91 -8.53
N THR A 300 11.54 -14.69 -9.00
CA THR A 300 11.52 -13.49 -8.16
C THR A 300 10.55 -12.48 -8.74
N ASP A 301 10.03 -11.64 -7.85
CA ASP A 301 9.27 -10.46 -8.24
C ASP A 301 10.25 -9.30 -8.46
N VAL A 302 10.23 -8.73 -9.66
CA VAL A 302 11.24 -7.73 -10.08
C VAL A 302 10.93 -6.39 -9.42
N LEU A 303 11.95 -5.73 -8.89
CA LEU A 303 11.85 -4.34 -8.43
C LEU A 303 11.40 -3.41 -9.56
N ARG A 304 10.63 -2.38 -9.20
CA ARG A 304 10.38 -1.30 -10.15
C ARG A 304 11.69 -0.57 -10.46
N PRO A 305 11.89 -0.11 -11.71
CA PRO A 305 13.12 0.58 -12.11
C PRO A 305 13.46 1.81 -11.25
N ASP A 306 12.44 2.45 -10.69
CA ASP A 306 12.52 3.65 -9.87
C ASP A 306 12.61 3.37 -8.35
N SER A 307 12.31 2.16 -7.88
CA SER A 307 12.23 1.82 -6.45
C SER A 307 13.46 2.23 -5.65
N VAL A 308 14.66 1.84 -6.10
CA VAL A 308 15.92 2.15 -5.43
C VAL A 308 16.14 3.67 -5.34
N SER A 309 15.88 4.39 -6.43
CA SER A 309 16.06 5.84 -6.48
C SER A 309 15.05 6.59 -5.60
N THR A 310 13.82 6.10 -5.52
CA THR A 310 12.73 6.65 -4.69
C THR A 310 13.04 6.47 -3.20
N VAL A 311 13.45 5.26 -2.78
CA VAL A 311 13.86 5.01 -1.39
C VAL A 311 15.02 5.91 -0.99
N ALA A 312 16.05 6.02 -1.84
CA ALA A 312 17.19 6.89 -1.59
C ALA A 312 16.80 8.38 -1.53
N GLN A 313 15.76 8.81 -2.27
CA GLN A 313 15.26 10.18 -2.20
C GLN A 313 14.49 10.44 -0.90
N LEU A 314 13.65 9.51 -0.46
CA LEU A 314 12.92 9.60 0.81
C LEU A 314 13.90 9.68 1.99
N GLN A 315 14.89 8.79 2.03
CA GLN A 315 15.92 8.79 3.08
C GLN A 315 16.74 10.09 3.09
N ARG A 316 17.10 10.64 1.92
CA ARG A 316 17.78 11.96 1.81
C ARG A 316 16.93 13.12 2.33
N ASN A 317 15.61 13.01 2.26
CA ASN A 317 14.69 14.00 2.82
C ASN A 317 14.50 13.85 4.34
N GLY A 318 15.22 12.92 4.98
CA GLY A 318 15.14 12.68 6.43
C GLY A 318 14.01 11.73 6.85
N THR A 319 13.36 11.06 5.88
CA THR A 319 12.28 10.12 6.15
C THR A 319 12.83 8.72 6.43
N ARG A 320 12.41 8.08 7.52
CA ARG A 320 12.67 6.66 7.78
C ARG A 320 11.85 5.82 6.82
N VAL A 321 12.50 4.92 6.07
CA VAL A 321 11.81 4.01 5.14
C VAL A 321 11.82 2.60 5.72
N MET A 322 10.66 1.97 5.76
CA MET A 322 10.45 0.61 6.27
C MET A 322 9.80 -0.26 5.20
N LEU A 323 10.06 -1.56 5.22
CA LEU A 323 9.47 -2.56 4.34
C LEU A 323 8.65 -3.56 5.16
N MET A 324 7.39 -3.77 4.78
CA MET A 324 6.54 -4.83 5.33
C MET A 324 6.09 -5.77 4.21
N SER A 325 6.25 -7.08 4.41
CA SER A 325 5.92 -8.10 3.41
C SER A 325 5.28 -9.33 4.04
N GLY A 326 4.40 -10.00 3.28
CA GLY A 326 3.91 -11.34 3.64
C GLY A 326 4.90 -12.46 3.29
N ASP A 327 5.88 -12.19 2.43
CA ASP A 327 6.98 -13.12 2.10
C ASP A 327 7.86 -13.45 3.31
N SER A 328 8.66 -14.52 3.21
CA SER A 328 9.57 -14.89 4.29
C SER A 328 10.48 -13.72 4.72
N PRO A 329 10.88 -13.67 6.01
CA PRO A 329 11.81 -12.65 6.51
C PRO A 329 13.10 -12.54 5.70
N THR A 330 13.59 -13.65 5.14
CA THR A 330 14.76 -13.69 4.26
C THR A 330 14.55 -12.90 2.96
N VAL A 331 13.45 -13.16 2.25
CA VAL A 331 13.11 -12.46 1.00
C VAL A 331 12.86 -10.97 1.26
N ALA A 332 12.19 -10.62 2.36
CA ALA A 332 11.99 -9.23 2.75
C ALA A 332 13.33 -8.50 3.02
N ALA A 333 14.27 -9.14 3.73
CA ALA A 333 15.56 -8.56 4.03
C ALA A 333 16.43 -8.32 2.78
N GLU A 334 16.36 -9.22 1.78
CA GLU A 334 17.08 -9.08 0.52
C GLU A 334 16.54 -7.93 -0.33
N VAL A 335 15.22 -7.85 -0.49
CA VAL A 335 14.57 -6.75 -1.22
C VAL A 335 14.86 -5.42 -0.53
N ALA A 336 14.84 -5.40 0.81
CA ALA A 336 15.26 -4.23 1.57
C ALA A 336 16.71 -3.85 1.28
N ALA A 337 17.64 -4.81 1.30
CA ALA A 337 19.05 -4.56 1.01
C ALA A 337 19.27 -4.02 -0.42
N GLU A 338 18.57 -4.57 -1.42
CA GLU A 338 18.64 -4.10 -2.80
C GLU A 338 18.10 -2.67 -2.95
N CYS A 339 17.10 -2.30 -2.16
CA CYS A 339 16.55 -0.94 -2.11
C CYS A 339 17.33 0.03 -1.20
N GLY A 340 18.31 -0.43 -0.43
CA GLY A 340 19.04 0.38 0.56
C GLY A 340 18.26 0.65 1.86
N ILE A 341 17.30 -0.21 2.20
CA ILE A 341 16.55 -0.19 3.47
C ILE A 341 17.32 -1.02 4.50
N ALA A 342 17.43 -0.52 5.73
CA ALA A 342 18.13 -1.23 6.80
C ALA A 342 17.41 -2.53 7.17
N ALA A 343 18.15 -3.58 7.51
CA ALA A 343 17.56 -4.87 7.89
C ALA A 343 16.66 -4.77 9.14
N SER A 344 16.92 -3.82 10.04
CA SER A 344 16.06 -3.53 11.19
C SER A 344 14.71 -2.92 10.83
N ASP A 345 14.57 -2.41 9.61
CA ASP A 345 13.38 -1.77 9.07
C ASP A 345 12.66 -2.66 8.04
N ALA A 346 13.05 -3.93 7.93
CA ALA A 346 12.48 -4.91 7.02
C ALA A 346 11.78 -6.04 7.79
N PHE A 347 10.49 -6.22 7.54
CA PHE A 347 9.64 -7.20 8.23
C PHE A 347 8.99 -8.11 7.20
N GLY A 348 9.22 -9.42 7.34
CA GLY A 348 8.57 -10.46 6.52
C GLY A 348 7.65 -11.36 7.36
N GLY A 349 6.83 -12.16 6.69
CA GLY A 349 5.89 -13.10 7.28
C GLY A 349 4.66 -12.45 7.88
N MET A 350 4.32 -11.23 7.45
CA MET A 350 3.26 -10.43 8.05
C MET A 350 1.90 -10.68 7.37
N SER A 351 0.87 -10.97 8.16
CA SER A 351 -0.52 -10.95 7.69
C SER A 351 -1.04 -9.51 7.54
N PRO A 352 -2.17 -9.27 6.84
CA PRO A 352 -2.78 -7.94 6.76
C PRO A 352 -3.06 -7.31 8.14
N ALA A 353 -3.47 -8.11 9.13
CA ALA A 353 -3.70 -7.65 10.50
C ALA A 353 -2.39 -7.27 11.21
N ASP A 354 -1.30 -8.01 10.95
CA ASP A 354 0.02 -7.68 11.53
C ASP A 354 0.55 -6.36 10.95
N LYS A 355 0.37 -6.13 9.64
CA LYS A 355 0.73 -4.85 9.00
C LYS A 355 -0.04 -3.68 9.60
N GLU A 356 -1.36 -3.83 9.77
CA GLU A 356 -2.20 -2.81 10.42
C GLU A 356 -1.73 -2.51 11.85
N ALA A 357 -1.51 -3.56 12.66
CA ALA A 357 -1.06 -3.42 14.03
C ALA A 357 0.32 -2.74 14.12
N ALA A 358 1.25 -3.09 13.23
CA ALA A 358 2.57 -2.48 13.17
C ALA A 358 2.50 -1.00 12.78
N VAL A 359 1.69 -0.64 11.78
CA VAL A 359 1.46 0.77 11.40
C VAL A 359 0.83 1.54 12.56
N ARG A 360 -0.17 0.96 13.24
CA ARG A 360 -0.81 1.59 14.40
C ARG A 360 0.18 1.82 15.55
N ALA A 361 1.04 0.85 15.84
CA ALA A 361 2.07 0.96 16.86
C ALA A 361 3.09 2.07 16.53
N LEU A 362 3.47 2.24 15.26
CA LEU A 362 4.33 3.35 14.83
C LEU A 362 3.66 4.71 15.02
N CYS A 363 2.38 4.82 14.67
CA CYS A 363 1.58 6.02 14.88
C CYS A 363 1.46 6.37 16.38
N GLU A 364 1.16 5.39 17.23
CA GLU A 364 1.08 5.56 18.70
C GLU A 364 2.44 5.87 19.33
N GLY A 365 3.52 5.38 18.72
CA GLY A 365 4.90 5.70 19.08
C GLY A 365 5.33 7.13 18.74
N GLY A 366 4.44 7.95 18.16
CA GLY A 366 4.67 9.36 17.88
C GLY A 366 5.23 9.67 16.49
N SER A 367 5.38 8.67 15.62
CA SER A 367 5.80 8.86 14.23
C SER A 367 4.61 9.27 13.35
N THR A 368 4.83 10.19 12.42
CA THR A 368 3.84 10.51 11.38
C THR A 368 4.06 9.58 10.19
N VAL A 369 3.25 8.52 10.14
CA VAL A 369 3.42 7.41 9.19
C VAL A 369 2.62 7.60 7.90
N ALA A 370 3.29 7.44 6.75
CA ALA A 370 2.67 7.15 5.48
C ALA A 370 2.81 5.66 5.14
N MET A 371 1.71 4.99 4.79
CA MET A 371 1.72 3.63 4.27
C MET A 371 1.55 3.68 2.75
N VAL A 372 2.36 2.93 2.00
CA VAL A 372 2.27 2.80 0.54
C VAL A 372 2.00 1.35 0.19
N GLY A 373 0.96 1.10 -0.59
CA GLY A 373 0.51 -0.26 -0.91
C GLY A 373 -0.27 -0.35 -2.21
N ASP A 374 -0.61 -1.57 -2.60
CA ASP A 374 -1.40 -1.86 -3.80
C ASP A 374 -2.90 -1.60 -3.64
N GLY A 375 -3.34 -1.27 -2.42
CA GLY A 375 -4.69 -0.82 -2.10
C GLY A 375 -5.73 -1.92 -1.81
N ILE A 376 -5.44 -3.19 -2.13
CA ILE A 376 -6.41 -4.28 -1.87
C ILE A 376 -6.04 -5.04 -0.60
N ASN A 377 -4.78 -5.42 -0.46
CA ASN A 377 -4.33 -6.24 0.67
C ASN A 377 -3.88 -5.38 1.85
N ASP A 378 -3.38 -4.18 1.53
CA ASP A 378 -2.91 -3.22 2.51
C ASP A 378 -3.98 -2.22 2.93
N ALA A 379 -5.24 -2.39 2.48
CA ALA A 379 -6.33 -1.46 2.81
C ALA A 379 -6.45 -1.17 4.32
N PRO A 380 -6.40 -2.16 5.23
CA PRO A 380 -6.40 -1.89 6.68
C PRO A 380 -5.18 -1.07 7.14
N ALA A 381 -3.97 -1.38 6.64
CA ALA A 381 -2.75 -0.68 6.99
C ALA A 381 -2.72 0.76 6.42
N LEU A 382 -3.21 0.96 5.19
CA LEU A 382 -3.38 2.26 4.54
C LEU A 382 -4.35 3.15 5.33
N ALA A 383 -5.42 2.56 5.85
CA ALA A 383 -6.41 3.20 6.69
C ALA A 383 -5.85 3.54 8.10
N ALA A 384 -5.02 2.67 8.68
CA ALA A 384 -4.41 2.90 9.99
C ALA A 384 -3.32 3.98 9.99
N ALA A 385 -2.70 4.25 8.85
CA ALA A 385 -1.67 5.27 8.68
C ALA A 385 -2.23 6.71 8.80
N HIS A 386 -1.33 7.69 9.00
CA HIS A 386 -1.73 9.09 8.91
C HIS A 386 -1.99 9.50 7.46
N VAL A 387 -1.27 8.90 6.52
CA VAL A 387 -1.47 9.04 5.08
C VAL A 387 -1.38 7.67 4.41
N GLY A 388 -2.43 7.27 3.70
CA GLY A 388 -2.42 6.10 2.83
C GLY A 388 -2.14 6.50 1.38
N VAL A 389 -1.17 5.84 0.73
CA VAL A 389 -0.84 6.02 -0.68
C VAL A 389 -1.07 4.71 -1.42
N ALA A 390 -2.14 4.65 -2.22
CA ALA A 390 -2.46 3.48 -3.03
C ALA A 390 -1.90 3.63 -4.46
N LEU A 391 -1.25 2.60 -4.97
CA LEU A 391 -0.78 2.54 -6.35
C LEU A 391 -1.89 2.05 -7.30
N GLN A 392 -1.74 2.36 -8.59
CA GLN A 392 -2.73 2.31 -9.69
C GLN A 392 -3.51 0.99 -9.88
N GLY A 393 -3.17 -0.09 -9.16
CA GLY A 393 -3.92 -1.36 -9.13
C GLY A 393 -5.03 -1.46 -8.07
N GLY A 394 -5.09 -0.53 -7.10
CA GLY A 394 -5.99 -0.61 -5.93
C GLY A 394 -7.29 0.18 -6.00
N MET A 395 -7.53 0.89 -7.10
CA MET A 395 -8.65 1.84 -7.23
C MET A 395 -10.04 1.17 -7.25
N GLU A 396 -10.14 -0.16 -7.41
CA GLU A 396 -11.43 -0.87 -7.33
C GLU A 396 -11.92 -1.08 -5.88
N VAL A 397 -11.03 -1.14 -4.88
CA VAL A 397 -11.41 -1.35 -3.47
C VAL A 397 -11.24 -0.09 -2.63
N ALA A 398 -10.27 0.77 -2.95
CA ALA A 398 -10.17 2.10 -2.34
C ALA A 398 -11.20 3.10 -2.90
N GLY A 399 -11.98 2.68 -3.90
CA GLY A 399 -13.00 3.49 -4.58
C GLY A 399 -14.35 3.55 -3.89
N GLU A 400 -14.64 2.66 -2.93
CA GLU A 400 -15.90 2.62 -2.17
C GLU A 400 -15.78 3.24 -0.78
#